data_AF-A0A382YAB3-F1
#
_entry.id   AF-A0A382YAB3-F1
#
_cell.length_a   1.000
_cell.length_b   1.000
_cell.length_c   1.000
_cell.angle_alpha   90.00
_cell.angle_beta   90.00
_cell.angle_gamma   90.00
#
_symmetry.space_group_name_H-M   'P 1'
#
loop_
_entity.id
_entity.type
_entity.pdbx_description
1 polymer ?
#
loop_
_entity_poly.entity_id
_entity_poly.type
_entity_poly.pdbx_seq_one_letter_code
_entity_poly.pdbx_strand_id
1 'polypeptide(L)' 'MARYVILSIDSFDYIENKTGNMLIRYRTSEVVAIIDPSKKGLCSQDVIGVGGKIPVVSSFNESKRYKP' A
#
# COMPACT_ATOMS: atom_id res chain seq x y z
N MET A 1 -9.35 8.49 13.74
CA MET A 1 -7.96 8.20 13.34
C MET A 1 -7.91 8.24 11.82
N ALA A 2 -6.93 8.90 11.22
CA ALA A 2 -6.86 9.02 9.76
C ALA A 2 -6.59 7.65 9.13
N ARG A 3 -7.24 7.38 8.00
CA ARG A 3 -6.99 6.22 7.13
C ARG A 3 -6.44 6.79 5.83
N TYR A 4 -5.55 6.07 5.16
CA TYR A 4 -5.01 6.54 3.89
C TYR A 4 -4.51 5.40 3.02
N VAL A 5 -4.40 5.73 1.74
CA VAL A 5 -3.91 4.83 0.68
C VAL A 5 -2.63 5.43 0.13
N ILE A 6 -1.63 4.58 -0.07
CA ILE A 6 -0.34 4.98 -0.64
C ILE A 6 -0.45 4.87 -2.16
N LEU A 7 -0.19 5.95 -2.89
CA LEU A 7 0.01 5.91 -4.34
C LEU A 7 1.47 5.58 -4.63
N SER A 8 1.73 4.46 -5.31
CA SER A 8 3.08 3.97 -5.57
C SER A 8 3.15 3.18 -6.88
N ILE A 9 2.56 3.73 -7.94
CA ILE A 9 2.53 3.12 -9.28
C ILE A 9 3.95 2.89 -9.77
N ASP A 10 4.27 1.64 -10.08
CA ASP A 10 5.58 1.15 -10.54
C ASP A 10 6.75 1.34 -9.54
N SER A 11 6.55 2.13 -8.48
CA SER A 11 7.56 2.39 -7.45
C SER A 11 7.39 1.55 -6.18
N PHE A 12 6.37 0.67 -6.09
CA PHE A 12 6.13 -0.10 -4.86
C PHE A 12 7.15 -1.23 -4.71
N ASP A 13 8.31 -0.88 -4.17
CA ASP A 13 9.39 -1.80 -3.81
C ASP A 13 10.14 -1.32 -2.56
N TYR A 14 11.22 -2.01 -2.21
CA TYR A 14 12.05 -1.69 -1.04
C TYR A 14 12.85 -0.36 -1.16
N ILE A 15 13.15 0.10 -2.37
CA ILE A 15 14.06 1.21 -2.69
C ILE A 15 13.31 2.51 -2.99
N GLU A 16 12.30 2.49 -3.86
CA GLU A 16 11.70 3.68 -4.46
C GLU A 16 10.52 4.25 -3.64
N ASN A 17 9.73 3.41 -2.97
CA ASN A 17 8.59 3.82 -2.14
C ASN A 17 8.98 4.21 -0.70
N LYS A 18 10.07 4.96 -0.47
CA LYS A 18 10.59 5.20 0.90
C LYS A 18 9.55 5.77 1.87
N THR A 19 8.80 6.79 1.44
CA THR A 19 7.76 7.42 2.26
C THR A 19 6.61 6.44 2.55
N GLY A 20 6.14 5.70 1.54
CA GLY A 20 5.11 4.70 1.74
C GLY A 20 5.57 3.54 2.63
N ASN A 21 6.81 3.07 2.45
CA ASN A 21 7.40 1.99 3.25
C ASN A 21 7.54 2.41 4.72
N MET A 22 7.89 3.67 4.99
CA MET A 22 7.90 4.23 6.34
C MET A 22 6.51 4.17 6.97
N LEU A 23 5.47 4.59 6.24
CA LEU A 23 4.08 4.52 6.72
C LEU A 23 3.62 3.08 6.95
N ILE A 24 3.95 2.16 6.04
CA ILE A 24 3.64 0.73 6.18
C ILE A 24 4.29 0.13 7.43
N ARG A 25 5.54 0.52 7.74
CA ARG A 25 6.31 -0.02 8.88
C ARG A 25 5.86 0.55 10.23
N TYR A 26 5.63 1.85 10.30
CA TYR A 26 5.47 2.55 11.57
C TYR A 26 4.04 3.04 11.83
N ARG A 27 3.19 3.05 10.81
CA ARG A 27 1.79 3.47 10.87
C ARG A 27 0.88 2.44 10.19
N THR A 28 1.23 1.16 10.31
CA THR A 28 0.58 0.03 9.61
C THR A 28 -0.94 0.04 9.74
N SER A 29 -1.48 0.38 10.91
CA SER A 29 -2.93 0.42 11.18
C SER A 29 -3.68 1.54 10.46
N GLU A 30 -2.98 2.55 9.93
CA GLU A 30 -3.55 3.69 9.20
C GLU A 30 -3.50 3.50 7.69
N VAL A 31 -2.62 2.61 7.19
CA VAL A 31 -2.50 2.27 5.75
C VAL A 31 -3.51 1.20 5.39
N VAL A 32 -4.50 1.54 4.56
CA VAL A 32 -5.61 0.63 4.24
C VAL A 32 -5.49 -0.06 2.89
N ALA A 33 -4.69 0.49 1.96
CA ALA A 33 -4.29 -0.15 0.71
C ALA A 33 -3.09 0.57 0.07
N ILE A 34 -2.49 -0.03 -0.95
CA ILE A 34 -1.47 0.57 -1.82
C ILE A 34 -1.99 0.54 -3.27
N ILE A 35 -1.82 1.62 -4.02
CA ILE A 35 -2.17 1.68 -5.44
C ILE A 35 -0.90 1.44 -6.25
N ASP A 36 -0.82 0.27 -6.87
CA ASP A 36 0.19 -0.10 -7.87
C ASP A 36 -0.41 -1.17 -8.82
N PRO A 37 -0.87 -0.78 -10.03
CA PRO A 37 -1.43 -1.71 -11.00
C PRO A 37 -0.52 -2.88 -11.35
N SER A 38 0.80 -2.67 -11.38
CA SER A 38 1.78 -3.72 -11.73
C SER A 38 1.83 -4.86 -10.72
N LYS A 39 1.34 -4.62 -9.49
CA LYS A 39 1.39 -5.56 -8.36
C LYS A 39 -0.01 -5.88 -7.80
N LYS A 40 -1.07 -5.59 -8.56
CA LYS A 40 -2.45 -5.86 -8.15
C LYS A 40 -2.63 -7.31 -7.70
N GLY A 41 -3.31 -7.51 -6.58
CA GLY A 41 -3.64 -8.83 -6.03
C GLY A 41 -2.59 -9.37 -5.05
N LEU A 42 -1.42 -8.75 -4.98
CA LEU A 42 -0.46 -8.97 -3.91
C LEU A 42 -0.84 -8.17 -2.66
N CYS A 43 -0.18 -8.47 -1.54
CA CYS A 43 -0.19 -7.64 -0.35
C CYS A 43 1.19 -7.07 -0.03
N SER A 44 1.24 -6.13 0.91
CA SER A 44 2.48 -5.48 1.31
C SER A 44 3.55 -6.47 1.81
N GLN A 45 3.13 -7.54 2.48
CA GLN A 45 4.03 -8.61 2.90
C GLN A 45 4.72 -9.29 1.71
N ASP A 46 4.01 -9.50 0.60
CA ASP A 46 4.56 -10.18 -0.59
C ASP A 46 5.59 -9.31 -1.33
N VAL A 47 5.42 -7.98 -1.30
CA VAL A 47 6.25 -7.05 -2.09
C VAL A 47 7.47 -6.55 -1.33
N ILE A 48 7.31 -6.16 -0.06
CA ILE A 48 8.39 -5.53 0.73
C ILE A 48 8.69 -6.27 2.04
N GLY A 49 8.07 -7.42 2.29
CA GLY A 49 8.31 -8.23 3.48
C GLY A 49 7.77 -7.66 4.79
N VAL A 50 6.95 -6.60 4.74
CA VAL A 50 6.38 -5.93 5.91
C VAL A 50 5.00 -5.35 5.58
N GLY A 51 4.17 -5.12 6.60
CA GLY A 51 2.82 -4.55 6.43
C GLY A 51 1.70 -5.58 6.35
N GLY A 52 2.01 -6.88 6.47
CA GLY A 52 0.99 -7.92 6.51
C GLY A 52 0.05 -7.88 5.29
N LYS A 53 -1.25 -8.04 5.54
CA LYS A 53 -2.28 -8.18 4.50
C LYS A 53 -2.77 -6.86 3.88
N ILE A 54 -2.02 -5.75 3.99
CA ILE A 54 -2.41 -4.50 3.30
C ILE A 54 -2.45 -4.78 1.79
N PRO A 55 -3.61 -4.66 1.13
CA PRO A 55 -3.78 -5.08 -0.25
C PRO A 55 -3.21 -4.08 -1.25
N VAL A 56 -2.70 -4.58 -2.37
CA VAL A 56 -2.34 -3.78 -3.54
C VAL A 56 -3.50 -3.78 -4.54
N VAL A 57 -3.97 -2.59 -4.89
CA VAL A 57 -5.09 -2.33 -5.82
C VAL A 57 -4.61 -1.59 -7.07
N SER A 58 -5.40 -1.62 -8.15
CA SER A 58 -5.00 -0.99 -9.41
C SER A 58 -5.46 0.46 -9.58
N SER A 59 -6.28 1.00 -8.68
CA SER A 59 -6.77 2.38 -8.83
C SER A 59 -7.29 2.97 -7.53
N PHE A 60 -7.42 4.29 -7.51
CA PHE A 60 -8.12 5.01 -6.44
C PHE A 60 -9.57 4.52 -6.26
N ASN A 61 -10.30 4.27 -7.36
CA ASN A 61 -11.69 3.80 -7.29
C ASN A 61 -11.83 2.44 -6.59
N GLU A 62 -10.92 1.50 -6.87
CA GLU A 62 -10.87 0.21 -6.17
C GLU A 62 -10.52 0.40 -4.69
N SER A 63 -9.63 1.34 -4.37
CA SER A 63 -9.22 1.64 -2.99
C SER A 63 -10.39 2.12 -2.11
N LYS A 64 -11.43 2.76 -2.67
CA LYS A 64 -12.59 3.27 -1.92
C LYS A 64 -13.29 2.21 -1.06
N ARG A 65 -13.24 0.93 -1.46
CA ARG A 65 -13.83 -0.17 -0.68
C ARG A 65 -13.16 -0.37 0.68
N TYR A 66 -11.92 0.10 0.83
CA TYR A 66 -11.15 0.07 2.07
C TYR A 66 -11.32 1.34 2.91
N LYS A 67 -12.25 2.23 2.52
CA LYS A 67 -12.57 3.48 3.26
C LYS A 67 -11.31 4.26 3.64
N PRO A 68 -10.48 4.67 2.67
CA PRO A 68 -9.42 5.65 2.91
C PRO A 68 -9.99 6.91 3.55
#